data_AF-A0A4Z1GA07-F1
#
_entry.id   AF-A0A4Z1GA07-F1
#
_cell.length_a   1.000
_cell.length_b   1.000
_cell.length_c   1.000
_cell.angle_alpha   90.00
_cell.angle_beta   90.00
_cell.angle_gamma   90.00
#
_symmetry.space_group_name_H-M   'P 1'
#
loop_
_entity.id
_entity.type
_entity.pdbx_description
1 polymer ?
#
loop_
_entity_poly.entity_id
_entity_poly.type
_entity_poly.pdbx_seq_one_letter_code
_entity_poly.pdbx_strand_id
1 'polypeptide(L)'
;MSNQPTGMPAPRKLRIETITEEAPSHDGTPTITSYRRQLEPDPRPLYAHRVYDTTPDAAIPGRAAELAKIIHEKTLDYRGGYGRDEPDRIEVVALPMPKDATAEQRVKKCKAHHLAEVATREKEWHLSRTFVRNGYQRAIVIIDQLREEWREAFDRPFEMFGVLPSKSHLDWRWESNMLPNMNSPDWETNPYGTYLLAEWDLETTAELQRMLAEDGDSIPEEDVSPHALVHLDKDLRELRRGIEQYYIEYAGQGLIEEELSLRASGGDWEHVKPMNARGWPDTDSDHPDTGSD
;
A
#
# COMPACT_ATOMS: atom_id res chain seq x y z
N MET A 1 47.81 -27.06 26.64
CA MET A 1 46.34 -27.06 26.75
C MET A 1 45.89 -25.62 26.64
N SER A 2 45.33 -25.22 25.48
CA SER A 2 44.87 -23.85 25.23
C SER A 2 43.42 -23.71 25.67
N ASN A 3 43.16 -22.87 26.67
CA ASN A 3 41.81 -22.49 27.06
C ASN A 3 41.16 -21.68 25.92
N GLN A 4 40.16 -22.24 25.25
CA GLN A 4 39.27 -21.45 24.41
C GLN A 4 38.31 -20.65 25.31
N PRO A 5 38.13 -19.34 25.09
CA PRO A 5 37.14 -18.58 25.83
C PRO A 5 35.74 -18.99 25.35
N THR A 6 34.93 -19.50 26.26
CA THR A 6 33.53 -19.91 26.07
C THR A 6 32.53 -18.75 26.14
N GLY A 7 32.99 -17.52 25.90
CA GLY A 7 32.13 -16.33 25.92
C GLY A 7 31.36 -16.21 24.61
N MET A 8 30.03 -16.44 24.64
CA MET A 8 29.15 -16.01 23.57
C MET A 8 29.38 -14.51 23.30
N PRO A 9 29.52 -14.08 22.03
CA PRO A 9 29.66 -12.67 21.71
C PRO A 9 28.48 -11.88 22.28
N ALA A 10 28.76 -10.71 22.86
CA ALA A 10 27.73 -9.86 23.45
C ALA A 10 26.63 -9.55 22.41
N PRO A 11 25.34 -9.56 22.80
CA PRO A 11 24.25 -9.25 21.89
C PRO A 11 24.47 -7.87 21.29
N ARG A 12 24.58 -7.81 19.96
CA ARG A 12 24.64 -6.53 19.23
C ARG A 12 23.25 -5.91 19.29
N LYS A 13 23.15 -4.65 19.75
CA LYS A 13 21.91 -3.88 19.62
C LYS A 13 21.64 -3.67 18.13
N LEU A 14 20.53 -4.21 17.64
CA LEU A 14 20.01 -3.85 16.31
C LEU A 14 19.65 -2.36 16.35
N ARG A 15 20.25 -1.58 15.45
CA ARG A 15 19.84 -0.18 15.26
C ARG A 15 18.71 -0.19 14.25
N ILE A 16 17.50 -0.03 14.76
CA ILE A 16 16.31 0.22 13.95
C ILE A 16 16.25 1.72 13.68
N GLU A 17 16.23 2.10 12.41
CA GLU A 17 16.15 3.49 11.97
C GLU A 17 15.17 3.63 10.81
N THR A 18 14.40 4.71 10.80
CA THR A 18 13.62 5.10 9.63
C THR A 18 14.53 5.90 8.70
N ILE A 19 14.75 5.40 7.50
CA ILE A 19 15.47 6.09 6.44
C ILE A 19 14.46 6.82 5.58
N THR A 20 14.77 8.08 5.23
CA THR A 20 14.01 8.89 4.29
C THR A 20 14.98 9.48 3.27
N GLU A 21 14.78 9.16 1.99
CA GLU A 21 15.72 9.52 0.92
C GLU A 21 15.01 9.72 -0.42
N GLU A 22 15.70 10.33 -1.38
CA GLU A 22 15.18 10.50 -2.73
C GLU A 22 15.07 9.14 -3.44
N ALA A 23 13.94 8.94 -4.11
CA ALA A 23 13.71 7.84 -5.03
C ALA A 23 13.81 8.35 -6.47
N PRO A 24 14.21 7.50 -7.43
CA PRO A 24 14.24 7.90 -8.83
C PRO A 24 12.85 8.27 -9.32
N SER A 25 12.83 9.26 -10.21
CA SER A 25 11.66 9.63 -10.99
C SER A 25 12.05 9.86 -12.44
N HIS A 26 11.24 9.34 -13.36
CA HIS A 26 11.49 9.35 -14.79
C HIS A 26 11.52 10.75 -15.41
N ASP A 27 10.82 11.73 -14.82
CA ASP A 27 10.71 13.11 -15.29
C ASP A 27 11.30 14.14 -14.32
N GLY A 28 11.95 13.66 -13.25
CA GLY A 28 12.52 14.51 -12.20
C GLY A 28 11.50 15.04 -11.18
N THR A 29 10.25 14.55 -11.20
CA THR A 29 9.25 14.87 -10.16
C THR A 29 9.78 14.45 -8.78
N PRO A 30 9.77 15.34 -7.76
CA PRO A 30 10.28 15.00 -6.44
C PRO A 30 9.55 13.78 -5.88
N THR A 31 10.31 12.70 -5.68
CA THR A 31 9.82 11.44 -5.13
C THR A 31 10.69 11.08 -3.93
N ILE A 32 10.06 10.91 -2.77
CA ILE A 32 10.75 10.58 -1.52
C ILE A 32 10.26 9.22 -1.05
N THR A 33 11.18 8.33 -0.70
CA THR A 33 10.86 7.06 -0.06
C THR A 33 11.13 7.13 1.44
N SER A 34 10.35 6.40 2.23
CA SER A 34 10.62 6.16 3.63
C SER A 34 10.43 4.70 4.01
N TYR A 35 11.38 4.14 4.75
CA TYR A 35 11.36 2.75 5.18
C TYR A 35 12.18 2.46 6.45
N ARG A 36 11.92 1.33 7.09
CA ARG A 36 12.65 0.85 8.27
C ARG A 36 13.88 0.04 7.88
N ARG A 37 15.06 0.44 8.36
CA ARG A 37 16.31 -0.32 8.28
C ARG A 37 16.56 -1.05 9.60
N GLN A 38 16.87 -2.34 9.54
CA GLN A 38 17.09 -3.21 10.72
C GLN A 38 18.49 -3.84 10.78
N LEU A 39 19.14 -4.12 9.63
CA LEU A 39 20.44 -4.80 9.55
C LEU A 39 21.36 -4.13 8.50
N GLU A 40 22.69 -4.28 8.62
CA GLU A 40 23.64 -3.83 7.58
C GLU A 40 24.33 -5.05 6.91
N PRO A 41 24.44 -5.09 5.57
CA PRO A 41 23.76 -4.23 4.60
C PRO A 41 22.28 -4.61 4.46
N ASP A 42 21.37 -3.65 4.64
CA ASP A 42 19.94 -3.84 4.36
C ASP A 42 19.69 -3.49 2.90
N PRO A 43 19.28 -4.43 2.04
CA PRO A 43 18.72 -4.06 0.75
C PRO A 43 17.45 -3.24 0.98
N ARG A 44 17.18 -2.28 0.10
CA ARG A 44 15.91 -1.54 0.14
C ARG A 44 14.73 -2.51 0.15
N PRO A 45 13.68 -2.24 0.95
CA PRO A 45 12.51 -3.10 0.99
C PRO A 45 11.89 -3.25 -0.38
N LEU A 46 11.55 -4.48 -0.79
CA LEU A 46 11.02 -4.75 -2.12
C LEU A 46 9.61 -4.16 -2.31
N TYR A 47 8.81 -4.19 -1.25
CA TYR A 47 7.40 -3.81 -1.30
C TYR A 47 7.25 -2.30 -1.21
N ALA A 48 6.74 -1.68 -2.28
CA ALA A 48 6.62 -0.23 -2.39
C ALA A 48 5.17 0.19 -2.53
N HIS A 49 4.72 1.07 -1.62
CA HIS A 49 3.44 1.75 -1.74
C HIS A 49 3.64 3.11 -2.39
N ARG A 50 2.88 3.41 -3.44
CA ARG A 50 2.93 4.71 -4.12
C ARG A 50 1.79 5.61 -3.63
N VAL A 51 2.18 6.73 -3.02
CA VAL A 51 1.29 7.78 -2.52
C VAL A 51 1.59 9.07 -3.29
N TYR A 52 0.61 9.63 -3.98
CA TYR A 52 0.74 10.90 -4.68
C TYR A 52 0.17 12.02 -3.80
N ASP A 53 0.99 13.01 -3.42
CA ASP A 53 0.47 14.27 -2.90
C ASP A 53 0.16 15.18 -4.11
N THR A 54 -1.14 15.36 -4.37
CA THR A 54 -1.62 16.22 -5.45
C THR A 54 -2.16 17.56 -4.96
N THR A 55 -2.02 17.85 -3.67
CA THR A 55 -2.42 19.14 -3.12
C THR A 55 -1.61 20.27 -3.78
N PRO A 56 -2.15 21.50 -3.86
CA PRO A 56 -1.40 22.64 -4.42
C PRO A 56 -0.05 22.87 -3.73
N ASP A 57 0.04 22.49 -2.46
CA ASP A 57 1.18 22.66 -1.58
C ASP A 57 2.18 21.49 -1.64
N ALA A 58 1.95 20.48 -2.48
CA ALA A 58 2.80 19.29 -2.57
C ALA A 58 4.27 19.62 -2.88
N ALA A 59 4.53 20.71 -3.59
CA ALA A 59 5.87 21.17 -3.95
C ALA A 59 6.62 21.93 -2.83
N ILE A 60 6.01 22.14 -1.66
CA ILE A 60 6.69 22.76 -0.52
C ILE A 60 7.91 21.90 -0.13
N PRO A 61 9.15 22.47 -0.10
CA PRO A 61 10.35 21.72 0.24
C PRO A 61 10.23 20.99 1.58
N GLY A 62 10.61 19.71 1.61
CA GLY A 62 10.56 18.87 2.80
C GLY A 62 9.20 18.24 3.10
N ARG A 63 8.10 18.72 2.51
CA ARG A 63 6.75 18.18 2.75
C ARG A 63 6.62 16.71 2.35
N ALA A 64 7.10 16.34 1.16
CA ALA A 64 7.07 14.96 0.70
C ALA A 64 7.87 14.02 1.62
N ALA A 65 9.00 14.49 2.15
CA ALA A 65 9.81 13.72 3.09
C ALA A 65 9.12 13.55 4.44
N GLU A 66 8.50 14.61 4.96
CA GLU A 66 7.70 14.53 6.18
C GLU A 66 6.51 13.58 6.00
N LEU A 67 5.77 13.69 4.90
CA LEU A 67 4.62 12.85 4.60
C LEU A 67 5.02 11.38 4.47
N ALA A 68 6.08 11.08 3.71
CA ALA A 68 6.59 9.71 3.56
C ALA A 68 6.97 9.12 4.91
N LYS A 69 7.69 9.89 5.74
CA LYS A 69 8.11 9.47 7.07
C LYS A 69 6.94 9.22 8.00
N ILE A 70 5.99 10.16 8.09
CA ILE A 70 4.83 10.05 8.99
C ILE A 70 3.96 8.86 8.58
N ILE A 71 3.60 8.74 7.29
CA ILE A 71 2.80 7.60 6.81
C ILE A 71 3.54 6.30 7.13
N HIS A 72 4.84 6.21 6.81
CA HIS A 72 5.61 5.00 7.06
C HIS A 72 5.62 4.64 8.55
N GLU A 73 6.05 5.55 9.43
CA GLU A 73 6.22 5.28 10.87
C GLU A 73 4.89 4.98 11.56
N LYS A 74 3.84 5.75 11.26
CA LYS A 74 2.56 5.66 11.98
C LYS A 74 1.66 4.53 11.50
N THR A 75 1.81 4.09 10.25
CA THR A 75 1.03 2.97 9.72
C THR A 75 1.82 1.66 9.69
N LEU A 76 3.08 1.64 10.17
CA LEU A 76 3.97 0.48 10.12
C LEU A 76 3.34 -0.78 10.74
N ASP A 77 2.83 -0.66 11.96
CA ASP A 77 2.27 -1.81 12.70
C ASP A 77 0.99 -2.35 12.04
N TYR A 78 0.23 -1.48 11.36
CA TYR A 78 -0.96 -1.87 10.60
C TYR A 78 -0.61 -2.62 9.31
N ARG A 79 0.47 -2.22 8.62
CA ARG A 79 0.91 -2.86 7.37
C ARG A 79 1.59 -4.20 7.60
N GLY A 80 2.19 -4.43 8.78
CA GLY A 80 2.96 -5.64 9.14
C GLY A 80 2.16 -6.94 9.37
N GLY A 81 1.02 -7.13 8.69
CA GLY A 81 0.11 -8.25 8.91
C GLY A 81 0.79 -9.64 8.91
N TYR A 82 0.48 -10.46 9.92
CA TYR A 82 0.81 -11.89 10.02
C TYR A 82 2.27 -12.31 10.22
N GLY A 83 3.10 -11.45 10.82
CA GLY A 83 4.38 -11.89 11.39
C GLY A 83 5.42 -12.33 10.35
N ARG A 84 5.31 -11.85 9.11
CA ARG A 84 6.31 -12.10 8.07
C ARG A 84 7.49 -11.14 8.12
N ASP A 85 7.45 -10.09 8.95
CA ASP A 85 8.53 -9.13 9.25
C ASP A 85 9.25 -8.49 8.04
N GLU A 86 8.83 -8.78 6.81
CA GLU A 86 9.44 -8.22 5.61
C GLU A 86 9.07 -6.74 5.50
N PRO A 87 10.08 -5.85 5.52
CA PRO A 87 9.84 -4.43 5.49
C PRO A 87 9.17 -4.04 4.17
N ASP A 88 8.40 -2.96 4.21
CA ASP A 88 7.93 -2.24 3.04
C ASP A 88 8.47 -0.81 3.05
N ARG A 89 8.22 -0.08 1.96
CA ARG A 89 8.56 1.33 1.81
C ARG A 89 7.36 2.12 1.34
N ILE A 90 7.22 3.34 1.85
CA ILE A 90 6.25 4.33 1.36
C ILE A 90 6.99 5.29 0.44
N GLU A 91 6.55 5.40 -0.81
CA GLU A 91 7.03 6.40 -1.76
C GLU A 91 6.01 7.50 -1.96
N VAL A 92 6.33 8.71 -1.51
CA VAL A 92 5.54 9.92 -1.73
C VAL A 92 6.03 10.68 -2.94
N VAL A 93 5.12 10.98 -3.85
CA VAL A 93 5.37 11.77 -5.07
C VAL A 93 4.75 13.15 -4.90
N ALA A 94 5.56 14.20 -5.01
CA ALA A 94 5.08 15.56 -4.98
C ALA A 94 4.60 15.98 -6.38
N LEU A 95 3.31 15.79 -6.67
CA LEU A 95 2.72 16.06 -7.98
C LEU A 95 1.63 17.13 -7.87
N PRO A 96 1.97 18.39 -7.58
CA PRO A 96 0.98 19.43 -7.29
C PRO A 96 -0.01 19.61 -8.44
N MET A 97 -1.27 19.82 -8.06
CA MET A 97 -2.36 20.11 -8.98
C MET A 97 -3.22 21.27 -8.45
N PRO A 98 -3.93 22.01 -9.33
CA PRO A 98 -4.87 23.04 -8.91
C PRO A 98 -5.89 22.51 -7.90
N LYS A 99 -6.37 23.37 -6.99
CA LYS A 99 -7.34 23.00 -5.96
C LYS A 99 -8.67 22.51 -6.57
N ASP A 100 -9.05 23.09 -7.70
CA ASP A 100 -10.25 22.78 -8.47
C ASP A 100 -10.08 21.60 -9.45
N ALA A 101 -8.90 20.94 -9.47
CA ALA A 101 -8.71 19.76 -10.28
C ALA A 101 -9.62 18.62 -9.81
N THR A 102 -10.35 18.03 -10.76
CA THR A 102 -11.31 16.95 -10.49
C THR A 102 -10.60 15.64 -10.15
N ALA A 103 -11.33 14.70 -9.53
CA ALA A 103 -10.81 13.36 -9.24
C ALA A 103 -10.26 12.68 -10.50
N GLU A 104 -10.99 12.77 -11.63
CA GLU A 104 -10.59 12.17 -12.90
C GLU A 104 -9.30 12.79 -13.43
N GLN A 105 -9.13 14.11 -13.30
CA GLN A 105 -7.89 14.79 -13.70
C GLN A 105 -6.70 14.33 -12.86
N ARG A 106 -6.91 14.18 -11.54
CA ARG A 106 -5.88 13.71 -10.60
C ARG A 106 -5.48 12.27 -10.90
N VAL A 107 -6.46 11.37 -11.01
CA VAL A 107 -6.25 9.95 -11.34
C VAL A 107 -5.53 9.81 -12.66
N LYS A 108 -6.00 10.47 -13.72
CA LYS A 108 -5.36 10.41 -15.04
C LYS A 108 -3.89 10.83 -15.00
N LYS A 109 -3.57 11.92 -14.29
CA LYS A 109 -2.18 12.42 -14.18
C LYS A 109 -1.30 11.47 -13.36
N CYS A 110 -1.78 10.99 -12.21
CA CYS A 110 -1.03 10.10 -11.33
C CYS A 110 -0.83 8.71 -11.94
N LYS A 111 -1.85 8.17 -12.62
CA LYS A 111 -1.79 6.91 -13.36
C LYS A 111 -0.78 6.99 -14.50
N ALA A 112 -0.84 8.05 -15.31
CA ALA A 112 0.13 8.24 -16.40
C ALA A 112 1.58 8.32 -15.87
N HIS A 113 1.80 9.07 -14.78
CA HIS A 113 3.11 9.12 -14.12
C HIS A 113 3.51 7.74 -13.56
N HIS A 114 2.61 7.01 -12.91
CA HIS A 114 2.90 5.69 -12.36
C HIS A 114 3.34 4.70 -13.44
N LEU A 115 2.63 4.65 -14.57
CA LEU A 115 2.96 3.75 -15.68
C LEU A 115 4.33 4.08 -16.30
N ALA A 116 4.69 5.36 -16.41
CA ALA A 116 6.02 5.77 -16.87
C ALA A 116 7.13 5.36 -15.88
N GLU A 117 6.88 5.45 -14.57
CA GLU A 117 7.80 4.95 -13.54
C GLU A 117 7.97 3.43 -13.62
N VAL A 118 6.87 2.68 -13.75
CA VAL A 118 6.88 1.22 -13.89
C VAL A 118 7.75 0.79 -15.09
N ALA A 119 7.67 1.53 -16.20
CA ALA A 119 8.44 1.23 -17.41
C ALA A 119 9.93 1.55 -17.30
N THR A 120 10.33 2.50 -16.45
CA THR A 120 11.70 3.04 -16.40
C THR A 120 12.52 2.60 -15.19
N ARG A 121 11.88 2.12 -14.12
CA ARG A 121 12.55 1.79 -12.87
C ARG A 121 13.33 0.48 -12.93
N GLU A 122 14.52 0.54 -12.34
CA GLU A 122 15.42 -0.60 -12.16
C GLU A 122 14.95 -1.53 -11.03
N LYS A 123 15.58 -2.72 -10.94
CA LYS A 123 15.21 -3.79 -9.99
C LYS A 123 15.14 -3.31 -8.54
N GLU A 124 16.06 -2.45 -8.10
CA GLU A 124 16.11 -1.95 -6.72
C GLU A 124 14.93 -1.02 -6.38
N TRP A 125 14.37 -0.33 -7.37
CA TRP A 125 13.25 0.60 -7.23
C TRP A 125 11.97 0.07 -7.87
N HIS A 126 11.92 -1.25 -8.12
CA HIS A 126 10.80 -1.90 -8.77
C HIS A 126 9.47 -1.53 -8.10
N LEU A 127 8.46 -1.33 -8.93
CA LEU A 127 7.08 -1.05 -8.54
C LEU A 127 6.22 -2.24 -8.95
N SER A 128 5.81 -3.00 -7.95
CA SER A 128 5.08 -4.25 -8.11
C SER A 128 3.62 -4.01 -8.51
N ARG A 129 3.02 -5.03 -9.13
CA ARG A 129 1.57 -5.14 -9.22
C ARG A 129 0.98 -5.36 -7.82
N THR A 130 -0.30 -5.02 -7.67
CA THR A 130 -1.08 -5.22 -6.44
C THR A 130 -2.31 -6.05 -6.77
N PHE A 131 -2.42 -7.26 -6.23
CA PHE A 131 -3.65 -8.06 -6.36
C PHE A 131 -4.68 -7.61 -5.34
N VAL A 132 -5.69 -6.85 -5.76
CA VAL A 132 -6.76 -6.37 -4.87
C VAL A 132 -8.03 -7.20 -5.01
N ARG A 133 -8.95 -7.07 -4.05
CA ARG A 133 -10.11 -7.98 -3.84
C ARG A 133 -11.02 -8.16 -5.05
N ASN A 134 -11.01 -7.20 -5.99
CA ASN A 134 -11.86 -7.20 -7.19
C ASN A 134 -11.11 -7.59 -8.48
N GLY A 135 -9.87 -8.10 -8.37
CA GLY A 135 -9.09 -8.58 -9.51
C GLY A 135 -8.26 -7.51 -10.22
N TYR A 136 -8.31 -6.24 -9.78
CA TYR A 136 -7.36 -5.23 -10.28
C TYR A 136 -5.92 -5.63 -9.92
N GLN A 137 -5.02 -5.32 -10.85
CA GLN A 137 -3.60 -5.66 -10.76
C GLN A 137 -2.74 -4.48 -10.32
N ARG A 138 -3.32 -3.28 -10.19
CA ARG A 138 -2.61 -2.07 -9.80
C ARG A 138 -3.50 -1.17 -8.97
N ALA A 139 -2.86 -0.51 -8.01
CA ALA A 139 -3.48 0.50 -7.20
C ALA A 139 -2.48 1.57 -6.78
N ILE A 140 -2.93 2.82 -6.68
CA ILE A 140 -2.18 3.93 -6.10
C ILE A 140 -3.07 4.74 -5.17
N VAL A 141 -2.45 5.34 -4.16
CA VAL A 141 -3.11 6.32 -3.27
C VAL A 141 -2.84 7.71 -3.82
N ILE A 142 -3.89 8.54 -3.91
CA ILE A 142 -3.80 9.92 -4.39
C ILE A 142 -4.41 10.83 -3.33
N ILE A 143 -3.58 11.49 -2.55
CA ILE A 143 -4.00 12.51 -1.60
C ILE A 143 -4.43 13.75 -2.39
N ASP A 144 -5.71 14.06 -2.34
CA ASP A 144 -6.33 15.20 -3.02
C ASP A 144 -6.57 16.39 -2.07
N GLN A 145 -6.73 16.11 -0.77
CA GLN A 145 -6.86 17.14 0.27
C GLN A 145 -6.07 16.79 1.54
N LEU A 146 -5.26 17.75 2.02
CA LEU A 146 -4.67 17.74 3.36
C LEU A 146 -5.10 19.00 4.11
N ARG A 147 -5.59 18.82 5.34
CA ARG A 147 -5.97 19.91 6.26
C ARG A 147 -4.85 20.15 7.27
N GLU A 148 -4.94 21.21 8.07
CA GLU A 148 -3.86 21.63 8.96
C GLU A 148 -3.41 20.53 9.95
N GLU A 149 -4.38 19.80 10.48
CA GLU A 149 -4.21 18.74 11.48
C GLU A 149 -3.98 17.35 10.86
N TRP A 150 -3.63 17.26 9.56
CA TRP A 150 -3.55 15.99 8.84
C TRP A 150 -2.69 14.91 9.52
N ARG A 151 -1.66 15.33 10.27
CA ARG A 151 -0.74 14.43 11.00
C ARG A 151 -1.48 13.57 12.02
N GLU A 152 -2.53 14.13 12.63
CA GLU A 152 -3.34 13.48 13.65
C GLU A 152 -4.21 12.35 13.07
N ALA A 153 -4.44 12.33 11.74
CA ALA A 153 -5.08 11.20 11.07
C ALA A 153 -4.36 9.88 11.31
N PHE A 154 -3.06 9.94 11.58
CA PHE A 154 -2.18 8.78 11.76
C PHE A 154 -1.86 8.48 13.22
N ASP A 155 -2.40 9.23 14.18
CA ASP A 155 -2.17 9.01 15.62
C ASP A 155 -3.07 7.91 16.21
N ARG A 156 -3.73 7.12 15.36
CA ARG A 156 -4.60 6.04 15.77
C ARG A 156 -3.79 4.98 16.53
N PRO A 157 -4.17 4.61 17.76
CA PRO A 157 -3.50 3.53 18.46
C PRO A 157 -3.82 2.21 17.77
N PHE A 158 -2.77 1.45 17.49
CA PHE A 158 -2.86 0.10 16.96
C PHE A 158 -3.68 -0.78 17.92
N GLU A 159 -4.93 -1.08 17.55
CA GLU A 159 -5.75 -2.08 18.24
C GLU A 159 -5.22 -3.47 17.88
N MET A 160 -4.18 -3.88 18.59
CA MET A 160 -3.80 -5.28 18.64
C MET A 160 -4.93 -6.02 19.37
N PHE A 161 -5.63 -6.91 18.66
CA PHE A 161 -6.74 -7.72 19.17
C PHE A 161 -6.60 -8.06 20.68
N GLY A 162 -7.47 -7.49 21.52
CA GLY A 162 -7.64 -7.92 22.91
C GLY A 162 -7.13 -7.00 24.03
N VAL A 163 -6.57 -5.82 23.76
CA VAL A 163 -6.24 -4.83 24.81
C VAL A 163 -7.13 -3.60 24.66
N LEU A 164 -8.13 -3.46 25.53
CA LEU A 164 -9.01 -2.29 25.60
C LEU A 164 -8.19 -0.99 25.79
N PRO A 165 -8.27 -0.01 24.88
CA PRO A 165 -7.61 1.28 25.08
C PRO A 165 -8.45 2.26 25.89
N SER A 166 -7.75 3.22 26.49
CA SER A 166 -8.27 4.26 27.38
C SER A 166 -9.09 5.35 26.65
N LYS A 167 -9.72 6.24 27.44
CA LYS A 167 -10.67 7.33 27.11
C LYS A 167 -10.42 8.22 25.87
N SER A 168 -9.30 8.13 25.15
CA SER A 168 -9.09 8.84 23.87
C SER A 168 -9.91 8.27 22.70
N HIS A 169 -10.60 7.14 22.91
CA HIS A 169 -11.53 6.48 21.97
C HIS A 169 -12.77 7.30 21.55
N LEU A 170 -13.03 8.46 22.17
CA LEU A 170 -14.32 9.15 22.01
C LEU A 170 -14.53 9.83 20.66
N ASP A 171 -13.46 10.06 19.88
CA ASP A 171 -13.56 10.54 18.49
C ASP A 171 -13.75 9.40 17.47
N TRP A 172 -13.73 8.12 17.87
CA TRP A 172 -13.89 6.97 16.96
C TRP A 172 -15.35 6.51 16.82
N ARG A 173 -16.29 7.32 17.30
CA ARG A 173 -17.74 7.14 17.10
C ARG A 173 -18.18 7.16 15.63
N TRP A 174 -17.30 7.51 14.69
CA TRP A 174 -17.54 7.38 13.25
C TRP A 174 -17.58 5.91 12.79
N GLU A 175 -16.91 4.98 13.47
CA GLU A 175 -16.83 3.57 13.07
C GLU A 175 -17.73 2.63 13.90
N SER A 176 -18.32 3.09 15.01
CA SER A 176 -19.07 2.22 15.93
C SER A 176 -20.47 1.80 15.47
N ASN A 177 -20.93 2.24 14.30
CA ASN A 177 -22.08 1.63 13.65
C ASN A 177 -21.57 0.53 12.73
N MET A 178 -21.83 -0.71 13.15
CA MET A 178 -21.38 -1.96 12.55
C MET A 178 -21.26 -1.92 11.01
N LEU A 179 -20.09 -2.34 10.54
CA LEU A 179 -19.58 -2.31 9.16
C LEU A 179 -19.09 -0.91 8.75
N PRO A 180 -17.76 -0.68 8.65
CA PRO A 180 -17.25 0.56 8.10
C PRO A 180 -17.70 0.64 6.66
N ASN A 181 -18.76 1.40 6.41
CA ASN A 181 -19.12 1.77 5.07
C ASN A 181 -18.00 2.73 4.62
N MET A 182 -16.97 2.20 3.95
CA MET A 182 -15.92 3.01 3.33
C MET A 182 -16.52 3.96 2.28
N ASN A 183 -17.76 3.69 1.86
CA ASN A 183 -18.62 4.54 1.07
C ASN A 183 -19.54 5.47 1.90
N SER A 184 -19.29 5.64 3.21
CA SER A 184 -20.03 6.63 4.01
C SER A 184 -19.67 8.02 3.51
N PRO A 185 -20.63 8.90 3.21
CA PRO A 185 -20.36 10.27 2.77
C PRO A 185 -19.58 11.12 3.81
N ASP A 186 -19.34 10.57 5.00
CA ASP A 186 -18.60 11.20 6.09
C ASP A 186 -17.14 11.54 5.72
N TRP A 187 -16.57 10.94 4.66
CA TRP A 187 -15.22 11.28 4.19
C TRP A 187 -15.08 12.77 3.81
N GLU A 188 -16.12 13.39 3.27
CA GLU A 188 -16.13 14.83 2.93
C GLU A 188 -15.98 15.72 4.18
N THR A 189 -16.46 15.22 5.33
CA THR A 189 -16.46 15.94 6.60
C THR A 189 -15.21 15.68 7.45
N ASN A 190 -14.31 14.78 7.00
CA ASN A 190 -13.11 14.41 7.75
C ASN A 190 -12.23 15.64 8.04
N PRO A 191 -11.80 15.86 9.31
CA PRO A 191 -11.05 17.05 9.70
C PRO A 191 -9.59 17.05 9.21
N TYR A 192 -9.08 15.91 8.74
CA TYR A 192 -7.67 15.73 8.39
C TYR A 192 -7.41 15.80 6.89
N GLY A 193 -8.38 15.38 6.07
CA GLY A 193 -8.27 15.38 4.62
C GLY A 193 -8.86 14.14 3.98
N THR A 194 -8.60 13.99 2.69
CA THR A 194 -9.15 12.94 1.83
C THR A 194 -8.07 12.41 0.89
N TYR A 195 -8.29 11.21 0.38
CA TYR A 195 -7.54 10.66 -0.73
C TYR A 195 -8.45 9.84 -1.64
N LEU A 196 -7.96 9.54 -2.83
CA LEU A 196 -8.55 8.60 -3.77
C LEU A 196 -7.71 7.33 -3.78
N LEU A 197 -8.37 6.18 -3.67
CA LEU A 197 -7.79 4.89 -4.04
C LEU A 197 -8.17 4.64 -5.51
N ALA A 198 -7.18 4.65 -6.40
CA ALA A 198 -7.38 4.38 -7.82
C ALA A 198 -6.83 2.99 -8.15
N GLU A 199 -7.70 2.11 -8.65
CA GLU A 199 -7.42 0.72 -8.97
C GLU A 199 -7.72 0.44 -10.45
N TRP A 200 -6.84 -0.28 -11.15
CA TRP A 200 -7.02 -0.56 -12.58
C TRP A 200 -6.26 -1.81 -13.01
N ASP A 201 -6.30 -2.09 -14.33
CA ASP A 201 -5.84 -3.34 -14.94
C ASP A 201 -6.63 -4.52 -14.37
N LEU A 202 -7.96 -4.51 -14.59
CA LEU A 202 -8.86 -5.56 -14.15
C LEU A 202 -8.51 -6.89 -14.82
N GLU A 203 -8.14 -7.89 -14.01
CA GLU A 203 -7.98 -9.27 -14.47
C GLU A 203 -9.12 -10.12 -13.93
N THR A 204 -10.08 -10.42 -14.80
CA THR A 204 -11.23 -11.24 -14.44
C THR A 204 -10.85 -12.71 -14.44
N THR A 205 -10.77 -13.33 -13.27
CA THR A 205 -10.64 -14.79 -13.15
C THR A 205 -11.95 -15.47 -13.58
N ALA A 206 -11.89 -16.74 -13.97
CA ALA A 206 -13.09 -17.52 -14.30
C ALA A 206 -14.10 -17.56 -13.14
N GLU A 207 -13.60 -17.52 -11.90
CA GLU A 207 -14.40 -17.45 -10.68
C GLU A 207 -15.12 -16.10 -10.54
N LEU A 208 -14.39 -14.99 -10.72
CA LEU A 208 -14.97 -13.65 -10.69
C LEU A 208 -16.00 -13.47 -11.81
N GLN A 209 -15.73 -13.98 -13.01
CA GLN A 209 -16.68 -13.98 -14.12
C GLN A 209 -17.96 -14.75 -13.79
N ARG A 210 -17.86 -15.89 -13.08
CA ARG A 210 -19.02 -16.68 -12.65
C ARG A 210 -19.84 -15.92 -11.62
N MET A 211 -19.22 -15.30 -10.61
CA MET A 211 -19.92 -14.51 -9.61
C MET A 211 -20.67 -13.33 -10.24
N LEU A 212 -20.00 -12.57 -11.12
CA LEU A 212 -20.62 -11.45 -11.82
C LEU A 212 -21.79 -11.88 -12.72
N ALA A 213 -21.70 -13.06 -13.34
CA ALA A 213 -22.79 -13.61 -14.15
C ALA A 213 -24.01 -14.05 -13.32
N GLU A 214 -23.80 -14.43 -12.06
CA GLU A 214 -24.88 -14.81 -11.12
C GLU A 214 -25.60 -13.57 -10.57
N ASP A 215 -24.85 -12.52 -10.22
CA ASP A 215 -25.40 -11.29 -9.63
C ASP A 215 -25.90 -10.27 -10.67
N GLY A 216 -25.49 -10.42 -11.95
CA GLY A 216 -25.83 -9.47 -13.02
C GLY A 216 -25.03 -8.17 -12.96
N ASP A 217 -24.00 -8.11 -12.12
CA ASP A 217 -23.15 -6.95 -11.91
C ASP A 217 -22.01 -6.90 -12.92
N SER A 218 -21.52 -5.69 -13.20
CA SER A 218 -20.33 -5.45 -14.01
C SER A 218 -19.30 -4.67 -13.20
N ILE A 219 -18.05 -5.16 -13.19
CA ILE A 219 -16.93 -4.43 -12.58
C ILE A 219 -16.38 -3.45 -13.63
N PRO A 220 -16.16 -2.18 -13.27
CA PRO A 220 -15.55 -1.23 -14.20
C PRO A 220 -14.09 -1.59 -14.51
N GLU A 221 -13.55 -1.13 -15.63
CA GLU A 221 -12.13 -1.36 -15.98
C GLU A 221 -11.16 -0.62 -15.05
N GLU A 222 -11.65 0.45 -14.43
CA GLU A 222 -10.97 1.30 -13.46
C GLU A 222 -11.95 1.67 -12.37
N ASP A 223 -11.52 1.56 -11.11
CA ASP A 223 -12.27 1.98 -9.93
C ASP A 223 -11.54 3.11 -9.22
N VAL A 224 -12.30 4.12 -8.80
CA VAL A 224 -11.80 5.29 -8.09
C VAL A 224 -12.72 5.54 -6.91
N SER A 225 -12.21 5.23 -5.72
CA SER A 225 -12.97 5.35 -4.49
C SER A 225 -12.41 6.47 -3.61
N PRO A 226 -13.22 7.47 -3.20
CA PRO A 226 -12.81 8.54 -2.29
C PRO A 226 -12.89 8.09 -0.82
N HIS A 227 -11.83 8.33 -0.06
CA HIS A 227 -11.66 7.83 1.30
C HIS A 227 -11.21 8.97 2.22
N ALA A 228 -11.58 8.88 3.50
CA ALA A 228 -11.10 9.78 4.54
C ALA A 228 -9.65 9.45 4.89
N LEU A 229 -8.78 10.46 5.08
CA LEU A 229 -7.34 10.24 5.35
C LEU A 229 -7.05 9.33 6.54
N VAL A 230 -7.94 9.32 7.55
CA VAL A 230 -7.87 8.45 8.74
C VAL A 230 -7.97 6.95 8.42
N HIS A 231 -8.36 6.57 7.21
CA HIS A 231 -8.46 5.17 6.78
C HIS A 231 -7.26 4.71 5.92
N LEU A 232 -6.27 5.59 5.70
CA LEU A 232 -5.14 5.27 4.82
C LEU A 232 -4.33 4.06 5.32
N ASP A 233 -4.21 3.87 6.63
CA ASP A 233 -3.55 2.70 7.22
C ASP A 233 -4.21 1.38 6.81
N LYS A 234 -5.55 1.34 6.76
CA LYS A 234 -6.32 0.17 6.37
C LYS A 234 -6.08 -0.18 4.91
N ASP A 235 -6.16 0.80 4.01
CA ASP A 235 -5.94 0.54 2.59
C ASP A 235 -4.49 0.16 2.32
N LEU A 236 -3.52 0.83 2.94
CA LEU A 236 -2.12 0.44 2.82
C LEU A 236 -1.88 -0.99 3.31
N ARG A 237 -2.59 -1.47 4.33
CA ARG A 237 -2.53 -2.87 4.76
C ARG A 237 -3.10 -3.82 3.70
N GLU A 238 -4.26 -3.53 3.12
CA GLU A 238 -4.84 -4.39 2.08
C GLU A 238 -3.99 -4.38 0.81
N LEU A 239 -3.48 -3.22 0.39
CA LEU A 239 -2.51 -3.10 -0.70
C LEU A 239 -1.24 -3.90 -0.41
N ARG A 240 -0.75 -3.86 0.83
CA ARG A 240 0.46 -4.60 1.24
C ARG A 240 0.27 -6.10 1.08
N ARG A 241 -0.91 -6.63 1.43
CA ARG A 241 -1.28 -8.03 1.21
C ARG A 241 -1.32 -8.37 -0.28
N GLY A 242 -1.89 -7.49 -1.10
CA GLY A 242 -1.94 -7.67 -2.56
C GLY A 242 -0.55 -7.71 -3.21
N ILE A 243 0.38 -6.86 -2.74
CA ILE A 243 1.80 -6.89 -3.17
C ILE A 243 2.46 -8.19 -2.71
N GLU A 244 2.23 -8.59 -1.47
CA GLU A 244 2.78 -9.83 -0.91
C GLU A 244 2.36 -11.05 -1.74
N GLN A 245 1.08 -11.12 -2.09
CA GLN A 245 0.54 -12.16 -2.94
C GLN A 245 1.21 -12.16 -4.32
N TYR A 246 1.43 -10.96 -4.91
CA TYR A 246 2.17 -10.84 -6.16
C TYR A 246 3.56 -11.47 -6.06
N TYR A 247 4.33 -11.19 -5.03
CA TYR A 247 5.65 -11.80 -4.89
C TYR A 247 5.59 -13.30 -4.61
N ILE A 248 4.65 -13.78 -3.79
CA ILE A 248 4.49 -15.22 -3.53
C ILE A 248 4.20 -15.97 -4.84
N GLU A 249 3.33 -15.42 -5.69
CA GLU A 249 2.93 -16.07 -6.94
C GLU A 249 3.98 -15.91 -8.06
N TYR A 250 4.56 -14.71 -8.23
CA TYR A 250 5.47 -14.40 -9.34
C TYR A 250 6.94 -14.73 -9.03
N ALA A 251 7.45 -14.43 -7.83
CA ALA A 251 8.86 -14.64 -7.51
C ALA A 251 9.21 -16.14 -7.48
N GLY A 252 8.30 -16.98 -6.98
CA GLY A 252 8.46 -18.44 -6.98
C GLY A 252 8.53 -19.05 -8.39
N GLN A 253 8.06 -18.33 -9.41
CA GLN A 253 8.06 -18.77 -10.81
C GLN A 253 9.14 -18.08 -11.67
N GLY A 254 9.98 -17.21 -11.08
CA GLY A 254 11.00 -16.44 -11.81
C GLY A 254 10.44 -15.36 -12.75
N LEU A 255 9.16 -15.03 -12.61
CA LEU A 255 8.45 -14.12 -13.52
C LEU A 255 8.85 -12.65 -13.31
N ILE A 256 9.32 -12.29 -12.11
CA ILE A 256 9.83 -10.93 -11.84
C ILE A 256 11.10 -10.68 -12.65
N GLU A 257 12.03 -11.63 -12.68
CA GLU A 257 13.23 -11.56 -13.50
C GLU A 257 12.92 -11.50 -15.00
N GLU A 258 11.93 -12.28 -15.46
CA GLU A 258 11.47 -12.25 -16.86
C GLU A 258 10.86 -10.89 -17.21
N GLU A 259 9.96 -10.36 -16.38
CA GLU A 259 9.34 -9.04 -16.54
C GLU A 259 10.40 -7.94 -16.62
N LEU A 260 11.35 -7.93 -15.69
CA LEU A 260 12.45 -6.95 -15.67
C LEU A 260 13.37 -7.07 -16.89
N SER A 261 13.64 -8.30 -17.35
CA SER A 261 14.45 -8.57 -18.55
C SER A 261 13.75 -8.10 -19.84
N LEU A 262 12.44 -8.35 -19.96
CA LEU A 262 11.63 -7.89 -21.08
C LEU A 262 11.54 -6.36 -21.11
N ARG A 263 11.36 -5.70 -19.97
CA ARG A 263 11.43 -4.23 -19.86
C ARG A 263 12.75 -3.68 -20.38
N ALA A 264 13.87 -4.24 -19.90
CA ALA A 264 15.21 -3.79 -20.28
C ALA A 264 15.49 -3.98 -21.79
N SER A 265 14.85 -4.96 -22.43
CA SER A 265 15.00 -5.25 -23.86
C SER A 265 13.95 -4.58 -24.76
N GLY A 266 13.01 -3.82 -24.18
CA GLY A 266 11.89 -3.21 -24.92
C GLY A 266 10.86 -4.22 -25.42
N GLY A 267 10.83 -5.42 -24.84
CA GLY A 267 9.84 -6.46 -25.11
C GLY A 267 8.49 -6.16 -24.45
N ASP A 268 7.45 -6.89 -24.88
CA ASP A 268 6.14 -6.87 -24.25
C ASP A 268 6.22 -7.58 -22.89
N TRP A 269 6.26 -6.83 -21.80
CA TRP A 269 6.35 -7.37 -20.44
C TRP A 269 4.97 -7.46 -19.78
N GLU A 270 3.93 -6.87 -20.36
CA GLU A 270 2.58 -6.87 -19.77
C GLU A 270 1.95 -8.27 -19.82
N HIS A 271 2.38 -9.09 -20.78
CA HIS A 271 1.96 -10.49 -20.93
C HIS A 271 2.50 -11.43 -19.85
N VAL A 272 3.49 -11.02 -19.05
CA VAL A 272 4.07 -11.88 -18.00
C VAL A 272 3.08 -11.99 -16.86
N LYS A 273 2.50 -13.19 -16.69
CA LYS A 273 1.47 -13.49 -15.69
C LYS A 273 1.66 -14.90 -15.12
N PRO A 274 1.30 -15.16 -13.86
CA PRO A 274 1.43 -16.46 -13.22
C PRO A 274 0.48 -17.45 -13.87
N MET A 275 0.93 -18.70 -13.99
CA MET A 275 0.03 -19.79 -14.37
C MET A 275 -0.94 -20.07 -13.21
N ASN A 276 -2.19 -19.63 -13.37
CA ASN A 276 -3.30 -19.83 -12.44
C ASN A 276 -3.08 -19.20 -11.04
N ALA A 277 -3.46 -17.94 -10.87
CA ALA A 277 -3.75 -17.38 -9.55
C ALA A 277 -4.86 -18.23 -8.92
N ARG A 278 -4.53 -19.01 -7.89
CA ARG A 278 -5.55 -19.76 -7.13
C ARG A 278 -6.43 -18.74 -6.43
N GLY A 279 -7.74 -18.96 -6.48
CA GLY A 279 -8.76 -18.10 -5.89
C GLY A 279 -8.40 -17.67 -4.46
N TRP A 280 -8.87 -16.47 -4.10
CA TRP A 280 -8.69 -15.89 -2.78
C TRP A 280 -9.05 -16.93 -1.71
N PRO A 281 -8.22 -17.13 -0.67
CA PRO A 281 -8.67 -17.91 0.47
C PRO A 281 -9.81 -17.12 1.13
N ASP A 282 -11.03 -17.61 0.96
CA ASP A 282 -12.20 -17.13 1.71
C ASP A 282 -11.85 -17.14 3.19
N THR A 283 -11.83 -15.97 3.80
CA THR A 283 -11.81 -15.84 5.26
C THR A 283 -13.23 -16.02 5.78
N ASP A 284 -13.80 -17.21 5.56
CA ASP A 284 -14.93 -17.72 6.34
C ASP A 284 -14.51 -19.05 6.94
N SER A 285 -13.76 -18.95 8.04
CA SER A 285 -13.47 -20.07 8.90
C SER A 285 -14.77 -20.55 9.55
N ASP A 286 -15.21 -21.73 9.13
CA ASP A 286 -15.82 -22.78 9.94
C ASP A 286 -16.41 -22.32 11.28
N HIS A 287 -17.71 -22.02 11.28
CA HIS A 287 -18.52 -22.25 12.48
C HIS A 287 -18.86 -23.74 12.54
N PRO A 288 -18.33 -24.51 13.51
CA PRO A 288 -18.83 -25.85 13.74
C PRO A 288 -20.28 -25.74 14.23
N ASP A 289 -21.17 -26.26 13.40
CA ASP A 289 -22.57 -26.49 13.67
C ASP A 289 -22.69 -27.36 14.94
N THR A 290 -22.94 -26.76 16.09
CA THR A 290 -23.30 -27.51 17.29
C THR A 290 -24.75 -27.93 17.14
N GLY A 291 -24.94 -29.04 16.42
CA GLY A 291 -26.18 -29.79 16.40
C GLY A 291 -26.59 -30.16 17.82
N SER A 292 -27.73 -29.64 18.22
CA SER A 292 -28.50 -30.10 19.36
C SER A 292 -29.22 -31.40 19.01
N ASP A 293 -28.90 -32.47 19.75
CA ASP A 293 -29.79 -33.59 20.08
C ASP A 293 -29.84 -33.73 21.62
#